data_AF-A0A959EIE4-F1
#
_entry.id   AF-A0A959EIE4-F1
#
_cell.length_a   1.000
_cell.length_b   1.000
_cell.length_c   1.000
_cell.angle_alpha   90.00
_cell.angle_beta   90.00
_cell.angle_gamma   90.00
#
_symmetry.space_group_name_H-M   'P 1'
#
loop_
_entity.id
_entity.type
_entity.pdbx_description
1 polymer ?
#
loop_
_entity_poly.entity_id
_entity_poly.type
_entity_poly.pdbx_seq_one_letter_code
_entity_poly.pdbx_strand_id
1 'polypeptide(L)' 'MKLPQPIPVKEIAAKIGAKLLGDDSLLATGINEIHKVEDGDITFSDVAKYFKRSLDSAATIIILNEKVKPP' A
#
# COMPACT_ATOMS: atom_id res chain seq x y z
N MET A 1 -2.42 12.38 0.10
CA MET A 1 -1.36 13.40 0.01
C MET A 1 -0.21 12.86 -0.81
N LYS A 2 0.47 13.71 -1.59
CA LYS A 2 1.71 13.32 -2.29
C LYS A 2 2.89 13.41 -1.33
N LEU A 3 3.82 12.48 -1.46
CA LEU A 3 5.05 12.47 -0.70
C LEU A 3 6.04 13.47 -1.32
N PRO A 4 6.88 14.15 -0.51
CA PRO A 4 7.84 15.12 -1.04
C PRO A 4 8.89 14.47 -1.95
N GLN A 5 9.18 13.19 -1.74
CA GLN A 5 10.01 12.36 -2.60
C GLN A 5 9.44 10.94 -2.63
N PRO A 6 9.59 10.19 -3.74
CA PRO A 6 9.19 8.79 -3.78
C PRO A 6 9.97 7.96 -2.74
N ILE A 7 9.29 7.09 -2.01
CA ILE A 7 9.88 6.24 -0.97
C ILE A 7 9.84 4.78 -1.42
N PRO A 8 10.97 4.04 -1.42
CA PRO A 8 10.96 2.63 -1.73
C PRO A 8 10.06 1.82 -0.79
N VAL A 9 9.26 0.91 -1.35
CA VAL A 9 8.34 0.07 -0.55
C VAL A 9 9.09 -0.81 0.47
N LYS A 10 10.33 -1.19 0.15
CA LYS A 10 11.26 -1.88 1.07
C LYS A 10 11.55 -1.07 2.33
N GLU A 11 11.78 0.24 2.17
CA GLU A 11 12.06 1.12 3.30
C GLU A 11 10.81 1.29 4.18
N ILE A 12 9.64 1.45 3.57
CA ILE A 12 8.37 1.54 4.30
C ILE A 12 8.13 0.25 5.10
N ALA A 13 8.27 -0.91 4.46
CA ALA A 13 8.09 -2.21 5.10
C ALA A 13 9.06 -2.40 6.27
N ALA A 14 10.33 -2.04 6.11
CA ALA A 14 11.33 -2.11 7.17
C ALA A 14 10.99 -1.20 8.37
N LYS A 15 10.53 0.04 8.12
CA LYS A 15 10.18 0.99 9.18
C LYS A 15 9.00 0.52 10.04
N ILE A 16 8.02 -0.14 9.43
CA ILE A 16 6.80 -0.58 10.14
C ILE A 16 6.85 -2.07 10.53
N GLY A 17 7.96 -2.77 10.27
CA GLY A 17 8.08 -4.21 10.53
C GLY A 17 7.12 -5.08 9.71
N ALA A 18 6.70 -4.61 8.53
CA ALA A 18 5.78 -5.35 7.67
C ALA A 18 6.52 -6.33 6.77
N LYS A 19 5.81 -7.40 6.40
CA LYS A 19 6.27 -8.33 5.37
C LYS A 19 5.82 -7.84 4.00
N LEU A 20 6.77 -7.66 3.10
CA LEU A 20 6.47 -7.33 1.71
C LEU A 20 6.01 -8.57 0.93
N LEU A 21 4.94 -8.43 0.16
CA LEU A 21 4.43 -9.43 -0.77
C LEU A 21 4.18 -8.74 -2.12
N GLY A 22 4.67 -9.34 -3.21
CA GLY A 22 4.56 -8.75 -4.55
C GLY A 22 5.87 -8.09 -4.99
N ASP A 23 5.75 -7.05 -5.82
CA ASP A 23 6.89 -6.33 -6.40
C ASP A 23 7.58 -5.42 -5.37
N ASP A 24 8.87 -5.66 -5.16
CA ASP A 24 9.69 -4.97 -4.19
C ASP A 24 10.48 -3.79 -4.75
N SER A 25 10.36 -3.55 -6.07
CA SER A 25 10.99 -2.43 -6.78
C SER A 25 10.15 -1.15 -6.75
N LEU A 26 8.91 -1.23 -6.23
CA LEU A 26 7.96 -0.13 -6.21
C LEU A 26 8.42 1.05 -5.36
N LEU A 27 8.05 2.24 -5.82
CA LEU A 27 8.24 3.52 -5.13
C LEU A 27 6.87 4.12 -4.80
N ALA A 28 6.61 4.38 -3.53
CA ALA A 28 5.44 5.12 -3.09
C ALA A 28 5.60 6.61 -3.40
N THR A 29 4.67 7.18 -4.16
CA THR A 29 4.64 8.62 -4.49
C THR A 29 3.60 9.39 -3.69
N GLY A 30 2.68 8.68 -3.02
CA GLY A 30 1.66 9.28 -2.18
C GLY A 30 1.09 8.30 -1.17
N ILE A 31 0.22 8.83 -0.31
CA ILE A 31 -0.54 8.06 0.68
C ILE A 31 -1.92 8.68 0.80
N ASN A 32 -2.97 7.89 0.58
CA ASN A 32 -4.34 8.38 0.55
C ASN A 32 -5.33 7.36 1.14
N GLU A 33 -6.47 7.88 1.58
CA GLU A 33 -7.63 7.04 1.89
C GLU A 33 -8.15 6.37 0.61
N ILE A 34 -8.71 5.17 0.75
CA ILE A 34 -9.17 4.32 -0.35
C ILE A 34 -10.09 4.99 -1.39
N HIS A 35 -10.78 6.08 -1.03
CA HIS A 35 -11.66 6.82 -1.94
C HIS A 35 -10.90 7.84 -2.83
N LYS A 36 -9.62 8.07 -2.58
CA LYS A 36 -8.79 9.11 -3.21
C LYS A 36 -7.43 8.59 -3.67
N VAL A 37 -7.23 7.27 -3.67
CA VAL A 37 -5.97 6.67 -4.10
C VAL A 37 -5.84 6.72 -5.61
N GLU A 38 -4.61 6.89 -6.06
CA GLU A 38 -4.19 6.87 -7.45
C GLU A 38 -2.96 5.96 -7.59
N ASP A 39 -2.54 5.69 -8.82
CA ASP A 39 -1.32 4.94 -9.10
C ASP A 39 -0.11 5.55 -8.36
N GLY A 40 0.67 4.68 -7.72
CA GLY A 40 1.81 5.04 -6.87
C GLY A 40 1.45 5.38 -5.43
N ASP A 41 0.17 5.46 -5.06
CA ASP A 41 -0.23 5.73 -3.68
C ASP A 41 -0.22 4.47 -2.80
N ILE A 42 0.05 4.70 -1.52
CA ILE A 42 -0.19 3.75 -0.44
C ILE A 42 -1.62 3.91 0.07
N THR A 43 -2.30 2.80 0.30
CA THR A 43 -3.50 2.72 1.13
C THR A 43 -3.38 1.64 2.19
N PHE A 44 -4.25 1.65 3.20
CA PHE A 44 -4.22 0.66 4.27
C PHE A 44 -5.64 0.24 4.70
N SER A 45 -5.75 -0.99 5.22
CA SER A 45 -6.97 -1.49 5.83
C SER A 45 -6.67 -2.54 6.90
N ASP A 46 -7.37 -2.46 8.01
CA ASP A 46 -7.25 -3.35 9.18
C ASP A 46 -8.51 -4.19 9.42
N VAL A 47 -9.57 -3.99 8.63
CA VAL A 47 -10.82 -4.73 8.72
C VAL A 47 -10.95 -5.63 7.51
N ALA A 48 -10.93 -6.95 7.73
CA ALA A 48 -10.96 -7.96 6.66
C ALA A 48 -12.09 -7.75 5.62
N LYS A 49 -13.25 -7.22 6.06
CA LYS A 49 -14.36 -6.84 5.19
C LYS A 49 -13.97 -5.87 4.06
N TYR A 50 -12.94 -5.05 4.25
CA TYR A 50 -12.51 -4.01 3.30
C TYR A 50 -11.26 -4.40 2.49
N PHE A 51 -10.62 -5.54 2.76
CA PHE A 51 -9.39 -5.92 2.04
C PHE A 51 -9.62 -6.03 0.53
N LYS A 52 -10.71 -6.69 0.11
CA LYS A 52 -11.08 -6.78 -1.31
C LYS A 52 -11.21 -5.40 -1.94
N ARG A 53 -11.77 -4.43 -1.22
CA ARG A 53 -11.89 -3.05 -1.70
C ARG A 53 -10.52 -2.40 -1.87
N SER A 54 -9.59 -2.63 -0.94
CA SER A 54 -8.22 -2.10 -1.03
C SER A 54 -7.47 -2.74 -2.20
N LEU A 55 -7.60 -4.05 -2.37
CA LEU A 55 -6.99 -4.83 -3.45
C LEU A 55 -7.55 -4.45 -4.84
N ASP A 56 -8.83 -4.11 -4.92
CA ASP A 56 -9.49 -3.68 -6.16
C ASP A 56 -9.37 -2.15 -6.41
N SER A 57 -8.61 -1.42 -5.58
CA SER A 57 -8.46 0.05 -5.70
C SER A 57 -7.33 0.45 -6.66
N ALA A 58 -7.23 1.74 -6.98
CA ALA A 58 -6.11 2.27 -7.77
C ALA A 58 -4.78 2.39 -6.99
N ALA A 59 -4.76 2.06 -5.69
CA ALA A 59 -3.52 2.06 -4.92
C ALA A 59 -2.56 0.98 -5.41
N THR A 60 -1.31 1.35 -5.66
CA THR A 60 -0.27 0.39 -6.07
C THR A 60 0.34 -0.35 -4.87
N ILE A 61 0.30 0.27 -3.68
CA ILE A 61 0.88 -0.29 -2.45
C ILE A 61 -0.22 -0.37 -1.39
N ILE A 62 -0.39 -1.55 -0.79
CA ILE A 62 -1.47 -1.80 0.16
C ILE A 62 -0.90 -2.40 1.44
N ILE A 63 -1.19 -1.77 2.58
CA ILE A 63 -0.80 -2.25 3.91
C ILE A 63 -2.03 -2.90 4.57
N LEU A 64 -1.91 -4.17 4.92
CA LEU A 64 -2.96 -4.94 5.59
C LEU A 64 -2.42 -5.58 6.87
N ASN A 65 -3.28 -5.74 7.87
CA ASN A 65 -2.94 -6.41 9.13
C ASN A 65 -3.00 -7.95 9.04
N GLU A 66 -3.42 -8.50 7.90
CA GLU A 66 -3.43 -9.92 7.62
C GLU A 66 -2.74 -10.23 6.29
N LYS A 67 -2.21 -11.44 6.17
CA LYS A 67 -1.53 -11.90 4.97
C LYS A 67 -2.54 -12.29 3.89
N VAL A 68 -2.60 -11.53 2.80
CA VAL A 68 -3.41 -11.86 1.61
C VAL A 68 -2.51 -12.05 0.39
N LYS A 69 -3.05 -12.68 -0.65
CA LYS A 69 -2.37 -12.80 -1.94
C LYS A 69 -2.36 -11.41 -2.62
N PRO A 70 -1.21 -10.92 -3.09
CA PRO A 70 -1.15 -9.71 -3.92
C PRO A 70 -2.03 -9.86 -5.18
N PRO A 71 -2.63 -8.76 -5.68
CA PRO A 71 -3.36 -8.76 -6.94
C PRO A 71 -2.44 -9.01 -8.14
#